data_AF-A0A950K618-F1
#
_entry.id   AF-A0A950K618-F1
#
_cell.length_a   1.000
_cell.length_b   1.000
_cell.length_c   1.000
_cell.angle_alpha   90.00
_cell.angle_beta   90.00
_cell.angle_gamma   90.00
#
_symmetry.space_group_name_H-M   'P 1'
#
loop_
_entity.id
_entity.type
_entity.pdbx_description
1 polymer ?
#
loop_
_entity_poly.entity_id
_entity_poly.type
_entity_poly.pdbx_seq_one_letter_code
_entity_poly.pdbx_strand_id
1 'polypeptide(L)'
;YIKRPADWGDDTRYQTVYAAQDGSIAAPTAGLHFTPEILAKLNTKRITLHVGLGTFKPVKAERTEDHQMHLEAFEIPEPPTGKVVAVGTTTCRTLETWARTGKTSGWTDLFITPGYEFKAVKSLVTNFHVPKSTLLMLVCALAGRERILDAYAEAVKLKYRFFSYGDAMLIL
;
A
#
# COMPACT_ATOMS: atom_id res chain seq x y z
N TYR A 1 -19.50 4.06 1.86
CA TYR A 1 -19.09 3.04 2.85
C TYR A 1 -19.47 3.49 4.26
N ILE A 2 -19.14 4.73 4.67
CA ILE A 2 -19.63 5.34 5.92
C ILE A 2 -20.76 6.32 5.58
N LYS A 3 -21.95 6.15 6.18
CA LYS A 3 -23.14 7.01 5.96
C LYS A 3 -23.40 7.90 7.18
N ARG A 4 -22.44 8.74 7.55
CA ARG A 4 -22.60 9.78 8.57
C ARG A 4 -21.79 11.02 8.20
N PRO A 5 -22.13 12.20 8.75
CA PRO A 5 -21.29 13.39 8.63
C PRO A 5 -19.90 13.12 9.21
N ALA A 6 -18.87 13.70 8.58
CA ALA A 6 -17.54 13.74 9.15
C ALA A 6 -17.55 14.59 10.43
N ASP A 7 -16.82 14.15 11.45
CA ASP A 7 -16.59 14.92 12.67
C ASP A 7 -15.11 15.24 12.86
N TRP A 8 -14.80 16.17 13.76
CA TRP A 8 -13.43 16.63 14.04
C TRP A 8 -12.46 15.52 14.46
N GLY A 9 -12.97 14.40 14.99
CA GLY A 9 -12.15 13.25 15.37
C GLY A 9 -11.82 12.33 14.20
N ASP A 10 -12.45 12.48 13.04
CA ASP A 10 -12.18 11.64 11.87
C ASP A 10 -10.79 11.84 11.30
N ASP A 11 -10.29 13.08 11.28
CA ASP A 11 -8.94 13.38 10.81
C ASP A 11 -7.88 12.74 11.71
N THR A 12 -8.10 12.74 13.03
CA THR A 12 -7.20 12.08 14.00
C THR A 12 -7.29 10.56 13.92
N ARG A 13 -8.49 10.00 13.75
CA ARG A 13 -8.70 8.54 13.63
C ARG A 13 -8.21 8.01 12.28
N TYR A 14 -8.16 8.85 11.26
CA TYR A 14 -7.62 8.52 9.94
C TYR A 14 -6.12 8.77 9.86
N GLN A 15 -5.38 8.37 10.89
CA GLN A 15 -3.93 8.37 10.91
C GLN A 15 -3.41 7.10 11.56
N THR A 16 -2.30 6.58 11.04
CA THR A 16 -1.60 5.46 11.69
C THR A 16 -0.98 5.93 13.00
N VAL A 17 -0.82 5.02 13.96
CA VAL A 17 -0.19 5.31 15.26
C VAL A 17 1.29 5.72 15.17
N TYR A 18 1.87 5.67 13.96
CA TYR A 18 3.23 6.08 13.65
C TYR A 18 3.30 7.21 12.60
N ALA A 19 2.17 7.89 12.34
CA ALA A 19 2.16 9.10 11.52
C ALA A 19 2.99 10.19 12.21
N ALA A 20 3.90 10.83 11.47
CA ALA A 20 4.86 11.79 12.03
C ALA A 20 5.00 13.08 11.21
N GLN A 21 4.62 13.06 9.93
CA GLN A 21 4.73 14.20 9.02
C GLN A 21 3.43 14.38 8.24
N ASP A 22 2.97 15.62 8.15
CA ASP A 22 1.88 16.00 7.25
C ASP A 22 2.35 15.98 5.79
N GLY A 23 1.43 15.69 4.87
CA GLY A 23 1.70 15.76 3.42
C GLY A 23 1.21 14.58 2.60
N SER A 24 0.51 13.62 3.20
CA SER A 24 -0.23 12.59 2.46
C SER A 24 -1.71 12.91 2.47
N ILE A 25 -2.35 12.92 1.30
CA ILE A 25 -3.80 13.21 1.17
C ILE A 25 -4.65 12.02 1.65
N ALA A 26 -4.05 10.85 1.81
CA ALA A 26 -4.70 9.68 2.38
C ALA A 26 -3.81 8.94 3.37
N ALA A 27 -4.42 8.39 4.40
CA ALA A 27 -3.75 7.51 5.34
C ALA A 27 -3.30 6.21 4.66
N PRO A 28 -2.11 5.68 4.99
CA PRO A 28 -1.70 4.34 4.56
C PRO A 28 -2.50 3.30 5.35
N THR A 29 -3.71 2.99 4.89
CA THR A 29 -4.72 2.33 5.73
C THR A 29 -4.39 0.91 6.16
N ALA A 30 -3.50 0.22 5.46
CA ALA A 30 -2.96 -1.07 5.91
C ALA A 30 -2.22 -0.95 7.26
N GLY A 31 -1.67 0.24 7.54
CA GLY A 31 -1.05 0.57 8.81
C GLY A 31 -2.02 0.76 9.97
N LEU A 32 -3.31 0.98 9.71
CA LEU A 32 -4.33 1.18 10.75
C LEU A 32 -4.60 -0.11 11.55
N HIS A 33 -4.14 -1.26 11.05
CA HIS A 33 -4.22 -2.54 11.76
C HIS A 33 -3.15 -2.71 12.84
N PHE A 34 -2.16 -1.80 12.90
CA PHE A 34 -1.06 -1.87 13.85
C PHE A 34 -1.31 -0.96 15.04
N THR A 35 -1.28 -1.54 16.23
CA THR A 35 -1.32 -0.81 17.50
C THR A 35 0.09 -0.59 18.04
N PRO A 36 0.30 0.36 18.98
CA PRO A 36 1.61 0.55 19.62
C PRO A 36 2.15 -0.74 20.25
N GLU A 37 1.28 -1.58 20.82
CA GLU A 37 1.64 -2.85 21.45
C GLU A 37 2.10 -3.90 20.44
N ILE A 38 1.53 -3.90 19.23
CA ILE A 38 1.99 -4.77 18.13
C ILE A 38 3.34 -4.27 17.63
N LEU A 39 3.47 -2.96 17.38
CA LEU A 39 4.70 -2.37 16.85
C LEU A 39 5.88 -2.53 17.81
N ALA A 40 5.65 -2.45 19.11
CA ALA A 40 6.68 -2.68 20.13
C ALA A 40 7.27 -4.10 20.10
N LYS A 41 6.56 -5.07 19.50
CA LYS A 41 7.02 -6.46 19.35
C LYS A 41 7.74 -6.71 18.02
N LEU A 42 7.83 -5.71 17.15
CA LEU A 42 8.38 -5.84 15.80
C LEU A 42 9.63 -4.97 15.65
N ASN A 43 10.60 -5.44 14.87
CA ASN A 43 11.69 -4.59 14.40
C ASN A 43 11.20 -3.75 13.23
N THR A 44 10.76 -2.51 13.53
CA THR A 44 10.12 -1.64 12.54
C THR A 44 11.09 -0.62 11.97
N LYS A 45 10.99 -0.39 10.66
CA LYS A 45 11.64 0.72 9.96
C LYS A 45 10.55 1.61 9.37
N ARG A 46 10.69 2.92 9.52
CA ARG A 46 9.73 3.91 9.01
C ARG A 46 10.25 4.53 7.74
N ILE A 47 9.35 4.73 6.78
CA ILE A 47 9.61 5.44 5.53
C ILE A 47 8.48 6.43 5.30
N THR A 48 8.75 7.45 4.50
CA THR A 48 7.77 8.49 4.14
C THR A 48 7.42 8.35 2.65
N LEU A 49 6.14 8.42 2.33
CA LEU A 49 5.66 8.66 0.96
C LEU A 49 4.56 9.72 1.01
N HIS A 50 4.77 10.82 0.29
CA HIS A 50 3.77 11.88 0.12
C HIS A 50 2.85 11.51 -1.04
N VAL A 51 1.69 10.97 -0.69
CA VAL A 51 0.68 10.52 -1.65
C VAL A 51 -0.21 11.69 -2.06
N GLY A 52 -0.19 12.04 -3.34
CA GLY A 52 -1.06 13.05 -3.93
C GLY A 52 -2.44 12.51 -4.36
N LEU A 53 -3.33 13.40 -4.83
CA LEU A 53 -4.67 13.03 -5.33
C LEU A 53 -4.65 12.01 -6.48
N GLY A 54 -3.51 11.90 -7.15
CA GLY A 54 -3.30 11.03 -8.30
C GLY A 54 -3.44 9.53 -8.01
N THR A 55 -3.08 9.11 -6.81
CA THR A 55 -2.88 7.69 -6.45
C THR A 55 -4.20 6.92 -6.36
N PHE A 56 -5.30 7.62 -6.12
CA PHE A 56 -6.65 7.05 -6.02
C PHE A 56 -7.46 7.19 -7.31
N LYS A 57 -6.90 7.81 -8.36
CA LYS A 57 -7.62 7.94 -9.63
C LYS A 57 -7.80 6.55 -10.25
N PRO A 58 -9.00 6.20 -10.73
CA PRO A 58 -9.20 5.00 -11.51
C PRO A 58 -8.25 4.98 -12.71
N VAL A 59 -7.80 3.80 -13.13
CA VAL A 59 -7.11 3.65 -14.41
C VAL A 59 -8.10 4.04 -15.50
N LYS A 60 -7.92 5.24 -16.07
CA LYS A 60 -8.74 5.78 -17.17
C LYS A 60 -8.22 5.37 -18.55
N ALA A 61 -7.06 4.73 -18.60
CA ALA A 61 -6.44 4.26 -19.84
C ALA A 61 -7.15 2.98 -20.32
N GLU A 62 -7.41 2.88 -21.63
CA GLU A 62 -7.99 1.67 -22.24
C GLU A 62 -7.04 0.47 -22.14
N ARG A 63 -5.73 0.73 -22.19
CA ARG A 63 -4.68 -0.26 -21.96
C ARG A 63 -3.94 0.06 -20.67
N THR A 64 -3.51 -0.98 -19.98
CA THR A 64 -2.75 -0.81 -18.73
C THR A 64 -1.41 -0.14 -18.99
N GLU A 65 -0.78 -0.41 -20.14
CA GLU A 65 0.51 0.21 -20.53
C GLU A 65 0.43 1.74 -20.68
N ASP A 66 -0.74 2.29 -20.99
CA ASP A 66 -0.93 3.73 -21.21
C ASP A 66 -1.21 4.49 -19.89
N HIS A 67 -1.25 3.79 -18.75
CA HIS A 67 -1.48 4.42 -17.45
C HIS A 67 -0.20 5.07 -16.91
N GLN A 68 -0.22 6.40 -16.81
CA GLN A 68 0.82 7.15 -16.13
C GLN A 68 0.50 7.30 -14.65
N MET A 69 1.38 6.76 -13.80
CA MET A 69 1.35 7.02 -12.37
C MET A 69 1.80 8.46 -12.08
N HIS A 70 1.16 9.08 -11.11
CA HIS A 70 1.60 10.37 -10.62
C HIS A 70 2.89 10.23 -9.81
N LEU A 71 3.79 11.21 -9.94
CA LEU A 71 5.01 11.28 -9.13
C LEU A 71 4.64 11.51 -7.66
N GLU A 72 5.23 10.72 -6.78
CA GLU A 72 5.10 10.84 -5.33
C GLU A 72 6.49 10.99 -4.71
N ALA A 73 6.63 11.93 -3.79
CA ALA A 73 7.89 12.17 -3.10
C ALA A 73 8.08 11.15 -1.97
N PHE A 74 9.24 10.52 -1.90
CA PHE A 74 9.56 9.50 -0.91
C PHE A 74 10.86 9.78 -0.16
N GLU A 75 10.95 9.21 1.04
CA GLU A 75 12.14 9.19 1.87
C GLU A 75 12.24 7.87 2.65
N ILE A 76 13.44 7.30 2.68
CA ILE A 76 13.81 6.07 3.39
C ILE A 76 15.05 6.43 4.23
N PRO A 77 14.85 6.96 5.45
CA PRO A 77 15.96 7.39 6.30
C PRO A 77 16.94 6.26 6.60
N GLU A 78 16.40 5.06 6.83
CA GLU A 78 17.17 3.85 7.12
C GLU A 78 16.71 2.72 6.18
N PRO A 79 17.46 2.46 5.10
CA PRO A 79 17.14 1.35 4.22
C PRO A 79 17.16 0.01 4.95
N PRO A 80 16.15 -0.84 4.74
CA PRO A 80 16.10 -2.10 5.45
C PRO A 80 17.16 -3.08 4.95
N THR A 81 17.58 -4.00 5.82
CA THR A 81 18.48 -5.12 5.49
C THR A 81 17.77 -6.45 5.70
N GLY A 82 18.06 -7.44 4.84
CA GLY A 82 17.47 -8.77 4.93
C GLY A 82 16.03 -8.86 4.43
N LYS A 83 15.25 -9.81 4.99
CA LYS A 83 13.85 -10.05 4.61
C LYS A 83 12.94 -9.00 5.23
N VAL A 84 12.14 -8.35 4.40
CA VAL A 84 11.19 -7.31 4.83
C VAL A 84 9.75 -7.68 4.51
N VAL A 85 8.85 -7.29 5.40
CA VAL A 85 7.40 -7.29 5.15
C VAL A 85 6.99 -5.84 4.94
N ALA A 86 6.57 -5.50 3.73
CA ALA A 86 6.04 -4.16 3.46
C ALA A 86 4.65 -4.03 4.07
N VAL A 87 4.35 -2.87 4.68
CA VAL A 87 3.01 -2.56 5.19
C VAL A 87 2.38 -1.50 4.28
N GLY A 88 1.54 -1.96 3.37
CA GLY A 88 0.86 -1.15 2.37
C GLY A 88 1.55 -1.15 1.00
N THR A 89 0.75 -1.01 -0.04
CA THR A 89 1.18 -0.94 -1.45
C THR A 89 2.05 0.28 -1.75
N THR A 90 1.77 1.40 -1.10
CA THR A 90 2.57 2.62 -1.06
C THR A 90 4.00 2.33 -0.63
N THR A 91 4.17 1.67 0.52
CA THR A 91 5.48 1.25 1.04
C THR A 91 6.17 0.28 0.09
N CYS A 92 5.42 -0.66 -0.50
CA CYS A 92 5.95 -1.58 -1.48
C CYS A 92 6.58 -0.86 -2.68
N ARG A 93 5.89 0.12 -3.25
CA ARG A 93 6.40 0.91 -4.39
C ARG A 93 7.65 1.70 -4.03
N THR A 94 7.69 2.30 -2.83
CA THR A 94 8.86 3.03 -2.35
C THR A 94 10.08 2.11 -2.22
N LEU A 95 9.93 0.94 -1.59
CA LEU A 95 11.02 -0.02 -1.43
C LEU A 95 11.52 -0.57 -2.77
N GLU A 96 10.62 -0.87 -3.70
CA GLU A 96 11.00 -1.32 -5.04
C GLU A 96 11.68 -0.20 -5.86
N THR A 97 11.29 1.06 -5.68
CA THR A 97 11.97 2.20 -6.29
C THR A 97 13.39 2.33 -5.77
N TRP A 98 13.58 2.21 -4.45
CA TRP A 98 14.90 2.20 -3.84
C TRP A 98 15.75 1.03 -4.34
N ALA A 99 15.20 -0.18 -4.38
CA ALA A 99 15.92 -1.36 -4.86
C ALA A 99 16.36 -1.26 -6.34
N ARG A 100 15.61 -0.50 -7.16
CA ARG A 100 15.96 -0.22 -8.56
C ARG A 100 16.98 0.88 -8.75
N THR A 101 16.96 1.90 -7.90
CA THR A 101 17.69 3.17 -8.13
C THR A 101 18.84 3.41 -7.16
N GLY A 102 18.86 2.72 -6.01
CA GLY A 102 19.74 2.99 -4.88
C GLY A 102 19.42 4.29 -4.12
N LYS A 103 18.42 5.06 -4.55
CA LYS A 103 18.08 6.35 -3.94
C LYS A 103 17.24 6.16 -2.69
N THR A 104 17.66 6.79 -1.60
CA THR A 104 16.93 6.80 -0.32
C THR A 104 15.93 7.94 -0.22
N SER A 105 15.97 8.92 -1.12
CA SER A 105 14.93 9.95 -1.25
C SER A 105 14.76 10.37 -2.71
N GLY A 106 13.61 10.95 -3.04
CA GLY A 106 13.33 11.47 -4.37
C GLY A 106 11.87 11.28 -4.77
N TRP A 107 11.65 11.00 -6.04
CA TRP A 107 10.31 10.82 -6.60
C TRP A 107 10.16 9.41 -7.16
N THR A 108 8.96 8.85 -7.02
CA THR A 108 8.57 7.58 -7.64
C THR A 108 7.29 7.74 -8.43
N ASP A 109 7.31 7.26 -9.66
CA ASP A 109 6.15 7.00 -10.53
C ASP A 109 6.00 5.49 -10.77
N LEU A 110 6.59 4.66 -9.90
CA LEU A 110 6.67 3.23 -10.15
C LEU A 110 5.28 2.60 -10.25
N PHE A 111 4.94 2.14 -11.45
CA PHE A 111 3.74 1.34 -11.68
C PHE A 111 4.09 -0.15 -11.68
N ILE A 112 3.52 -0.89 -10.72
CA ILE A 112 3.76 -2.34 -10.57
C ILE A 112 2.55 -3.09 -11.13
N THR A 113 2.80 -3.92 -12.13
CA THR A 113 1.80 -4.75 -12.83
C THR A 113 2.27 -6.20 -12.93
N PRO A 114 1.37 -7.16 -13.21
CA PRO A 114 1.77 -8.55 -13.40
C PRO A 114 2.91 -8.71 -14.41
N GLY A 115 3.93 -9.50 -14.05
CA GLY A 115 5.19 -9.61 -14.80
C GLY A 115 6.34 -8.77 -14.24
N TYR A 116 6.07 -7.89 -13.27
CA TYR A 116 7.11 -7.14 -12.56
C TYR A 116 8.03 -8.04 -11.72
N GLU A 117 9.34 -7.86 -11.84
CA GLU A 117 10.34 -8.58 -11.04
C GLU A 117 10.65 -7.82 -9.74
N PHE A 118 10.14 -8.32 -8.61
CA PHE A 118 10.36 -7.72 -7.29
C PHE A 118 11.78 -7.95 -6.79
N LYS A 119 12.45 -6.87 -6.37
CA LYS A 119 13.83 -6.88 -5.87
C LYS A 119 13.94 -6.77 -4.34
N ALA A 120 13.06 -6.01 -3.69
CA ALA A 120 13.12 -5.78 -2.24
C ALA A 120 11.98 -6.48 -1.47
N VAL A 121 10.77 -6.45 -2.01
CA VAL A 121 9.56 -6.86 -1.30
C VAL A 121 9.15 -8.26 -1.76
N LYS A 122 9.14 -9.20 -0.80
CA LYS A 122 8.61 -10.56 -1.01
C LYS A 122 7.35 -10.83 -0.21
N SER A 123 7.13 -10.07 0.87
CA SER A 123 5.96 -10.21 1.73
C SER A 123 5.28 -8.86 1.94
N LEU A 124 3.95 -8.85 1.99
CA LEU A 124 3.14 -7.63 2.00
C LEU A 124 1.93 -7.78 2.93
N VAL A 125 1.74 -6.81 3.82
CA VAL A 125 0.47 -6.57 4.51
C VAL A 125 -0.28 -5.48 3.75
N THR A 126 -1.52 -5.73 3.35
CA THR A 126 -2.35 -4.74 2.65
C THR A 126 -3.84 -4.96 2.91
N ASN A 127 -4.68 -3.99 2.56
CA ASN A 127 -6.14 -4.15 2.59
C ASN A 127 -6.63 -4.95 1.37
N PHE A 128 -7.91 -5.35 1.39
CA PHE A 128 -8.59 -5.83 0.19
C PHE A 128 -8.97 -4.66 -0.73
N HIS A 129 -8.39 -4.65 -1.94
CA HIS A 129 -8.56 -3.60 -2.94
C HIS A 129 -9.74 -3.84 -3.89
N VAL A 130 -10.23 -2.78 -4.53
CA VAL A 130 -11.32 -2.91 -5.51
C VAL A 130 -10.88 -3.57 -6.81
N PRO A 131 -11.80 -4.25 -7.53
CA PRO A 131 -11.55 -4.71 -8.88
C PRO A 131 -11.08 -3.59 -9.80
N LYS A 132 -10.20 -3.92 -10.75
CA LYS A 132 -9.65 -2.98 -11.75
C LYS A 132 -8.91 -1.77 -11.13
N SER A 133 -8.32 -1.91 -9.94
CA SER A 133 -7.42 -0.90 -9.35
C SER A 133 -5.95 -1.21 -9.62
N THR A 134 -5.12 -0.17 -9.68
CA THR A 134 -3.65 -0.27 -9.70
C THR A 134 -3.11 -1.03 -8.49
N LEU A 135 -3.76 -0.88 -7.33
CA LEU A 135 -3.40 -1.59 -6.10
C LEU A 135 -3.62 -3.10 -6.23
N LEU A 136 -4.74 -3.53 -6.80
CA LEU A 136 -4.98 -4.94 -7.07
C LEU A 136 -3.99 -5.50 -8.09
N MET A 137 -3.61 -4.71 -9.11
CA MET A 137 -2.58 -5.11 -10.07
C MET A 137 -1.23 -5.39 -9.40
N LEU A 138 -0.80 -4.52 -8.47
CA LEU A 138 0.43 -4.70 -7.69
C LEU A 138 0.37 -5.99 -6.86
N VAL A 139 -0.74 -6.22 -6.16
CA VAL A 139 -0.94 -7.42 -5.34
C VAL A 139 -0.92 -8.69 -6.21
N CYS A 140 -1.57 -8.66 -7.37
CA CYS A 140 -1.52 -9.74 -8.36
C CYS A 140 -0.11 -9.96 -8.94
N ALA A 141 0.69 -8.90 -9.09
CA ALA A 141 2.07 -9.01 -9.53
C ALA A 141 2.93 -9.75 -8.49
N LEU A 142 2.70 -9.50 -7.20
CA LEU A 142 3.46 -10.10 -6.11
C LEU A 142 3.10 -11.58 -5.91
N ALA A 143 1.80 -11.90 -5.85
CA ALA A 143 1.34 -13.22 -5.40
C ALA A 143 0.72 -14.09 -6.51
N GLY A 144 0.66 -13.58 -7.74
CA GLY A 144 0.02 -14.23 -8.86
C GLY A 144 -1.49 -13.95 -8.92
N ARG A 145 -1.98 -13.66 -10.13
CA ARG A 145 -3.37 -13.24 -10.35
C ARG A 145 -4.41 -14.27 -9.89
N GLU A 146 -4.25 -15.53 -10.28
CA GLU A 146 -5.24 -16.58 -9.98
C GLU A 146 -5.38 -16.78 -8.46
N ARG A 147 -4.25 -16.91 -7.76
CA ARG A 147 -4.22 -17.06 -6.30
C ARG A 147 -4.90 -15.91 -5.57
N ILE A 148 -4.66 -14.67 -6.02
CA ILE A 148 -5.30 -13.49 -5.42
C ILE A 148 -6.81 -13.47 -5.68
N LEU A 149 -7.25 -13.82 -6.90
CA LEU A 149 -8.67 -13.87 -7.21
C LEU A 149 -9.40 -14.97 -6.42
N ASP A 150 -8.77 -16.13 -6.23
CA ASP A 150 -9.31 -17.22 -5.41
C ASP A 150 -9.41 -16.80 -3.94
N ALA A 151 -8.37 -16.18 -3.39
CA ALA A 151 -8.38 -15.64 -2.03
C ALA A 151 -9.47 -14.58 -1.84
N TYR A 152 -9.70 -13.72 -2.83
CA TYR A 152 -10.76 -12.72 -2.81
C TYR A 152 -12.15 -13.36 -2.85
N ALA A 153 -12.34 -14.38 -3.68
CA ALA A 153 -13.61 -15.11 -3.73
C ALA A 153 -13.92 -15.76 -2.38
N GLU A 154 -12.92 -16.33 -1.72
CA GLU A 154 -13.07 -16.90 -0.38
C GLU A 154 -13.35 -15.84 0.69
N ALA A 155 -12.63 -14.71 0.65
CA ALA A 155 -12.87 -13.58 1.54
C ALA A 155 -14.32 -13.05 1.43
N VAL A 156 -14.88 -13.01 0.21
CA VAL A 156 -16.30 -12.66 0.00
C VAL A 156 -17.23 -13.69 0.62
N LYS A 157 -17.01 -14.99 0.43
CA LYS A 157 -17.82 -16.06 1.04
C LYS A 157 -17.82 -15.98 2.56
N LEU A 158 -16.64 -15.70 3.14
CA LEU A 158 -16.43 -15.56 4.58
C LEU A 158 -16.81 -14.18 5.12
N LYS A 159 -17.36 -13.29 4.28
CA LYS A 159 -17.84 -11.95 4.65
C LYS A 159 -16.76 -11.04 5.26
N TYR A 160 -15.53 -11.14 4.76
CA TYR A 160 -14.49 -10.18 5.05
C TYR A 160 -14.94 -8.78 4.63
N ARG A 161 -14.49 -7.78 5.37
CA ARG A 161 -14.73 -6.37 5.09
C ARG A 161 -13.64 -5.88 4.14
N PHE A 162 -14.02 -5.18 3.09
CA PHE A 162 -13.08 -4.70 2.07
C PHE A 162 -12.77 -3.21 2.28
N PHE A 163 -11.88 -2.65 1.44
CA PHE A 163 -11.52 -1.24 1.41
C PHE A 163 -10.68 -0.77 2.61
N SER A 164 -10.49 0.55 2.70
CA SER A 164 -9.62 1.26 3.65
C SER A 164 -9.83 0.91 5.12
N TYR A 165 -11.07 0.65 5.54
CA TYR A 165 -11.40 0.29 6.93
C TYR A 165 -11.86 -1.16 7.06
N GLY A 166 -11.55 -1.97 6.05
CA GLY A 166 -11.88 -3.38 6.03
C GLY A 166 -10.92 -4.22 6.86
N ASP A 167 -10.80 -5.49 6.48
CA ASP A 167 -9.81 -6.41 7.02
C ASP A 167 -8.50 -6.29 6.23
N ALA A 168 -7.45 -6.94 6.76
CA ALA A 168 -6.13 -7.01 6.17
C ALA A 168 -5.85 -8.38 5.54
N MET A 169 -4.92 -8.39 4.60
CA MET A 169 -4.35 -9.56 3.96
C MET A 169 -2.84 -9.53 4.15
N LEU A 170 -2.27 -10.67 4.55
CA LEU A 170 -0.83 -10.91 4.62
C LEU A 170 -0.43 -11.89 3.52
N ILE A 171 0.54 -11.49 2.70
CA ILE A 171 1.16 -12.29 1.65
C ILE A 171 2.58 -12.64 2.10
N LEU A 172 2.93 -13.92 2.05
CA LEU A 172 4.21 -14.49 2.51
C LEU A 172 4.99 -15.15 1.39
#